data_AF-A0AAJ0FRW7-F1
#
_entry.id   AF-A0AAJ0FRW7-F1
#
_cell.length_a   1.000
_cell.length_b   1.000
_cell.length_c   1.000
_cell.angle_alpha   90.00
_cell.angle_beta   90.00
_cell.angle_gamma   90.00
#
_symmetry.space_group_name_H-M   'P 1'
#
loop_
_entity.id
_entity.type
_entity.pdbx_description
1 polymer ?
#
loop_
_entity_poly.entity_id
_entity_poly.type
_entity_poly.pdbx_seq_one_letter_code
_entity_poly.pdbx_strand_id
1 'polypeptide(L)'
;MDGLTELIQHAEKLYAAVKRLEGSRRGSHSSDQLWANFGEDNKDLSQSKADILASTAAIRRLAAGPTELLQDLARHTELLACLKWLAEFQILACIPVDVTISVKDLADLVGVPQDQLSRVIRLMATFGFLHQPDANSVAHTPLSAQFLDNSWLDAAVFMADHLAPTALQMSLATQRFGASQNPGESAFNLAFNTTRSFSTSVLNSHKLRRQWSAYLDHAAGLYREEDIFQALSQLNWTKLGNVCVVEVGCRPPFPLFEEN
;
A
#
# COMPACT_ATOMS: atom_id res chain seq x y z
N MET A 1 33.56 5.07 2.11
CA MET A 1 33.28 6.52 2.04
C MET A 1 32.85 6.95 3.43
N ASP A 2 33.14 8.19 3.84
CA ASP A 2 32.69 8.72 5.12
C ASP A 2 31.17 8.90 5.09
N GLY A 3 30.46 8.45 6.13
CA GLY A 3 28.99 8.47 6.20
C GLY A 3 28.40 9.88 6.05
N LEU A 4 29.15 10.90 6.46
CA LEU A 4 28.78 12.31 6.25
C LEU A 4 28.80 12.68 4.76
N THR A 5 29.77 12.17 4.00
CA THR A 5 29.88 12.44 2.55
C THR A 5 28.71 11.82 1.79
N GLU A 6 28.31 10.59 2.15
CA GLU A 6 27.15 9.93 1.55
C GLU A 6 25.84 10.67 1.88
N LEU A 7 25.71 11.17 3.11
CA LEU A 7 24.54 11.95 3.53
C LEU A 7 24.41 13.26 2.75
N ILE A 8 25.51 13.99 2.56
CA ILE A 8 25.55 15.19 1.73
C ILE A 8 25.13 14.86 0.30
N GLN A 9 25.69 13.80 -0.29
CA GLN A 9 25.37 13.39 -1.65
C GLN A 9 23.88 13.08 -1.83
N HIS A 10 23.26 12.37 -0.87
CA HIS A 10 21.83 12.07 -0.95
C HIS A 10 20.95 13.31 -0.71
N ALA A 11 21.38 14.26 0.14
CA ALA A 11 20.68 15.52 0.33
C ALA A 11 20.69 16.38 -0.95
N GLU A 12 21.82 16.45 -1.66
CA GLU A 12 21.92 17.14 -2.94
C GLU A 12 21.02 16.50 -4.02
N LYS A 13 21.00 15.16 -4.09
CA LYS A 13 20.09 14.42 -4.99
C LYS A 13 18.62 14.71 -4.68
N LEU A 14 18.26 14.71 -3.41
CA LEU A 14 16.91 15.06 -2.95
C LEU A 14 16.55 16.48 -3.39
N TYR A 15 17.43 17.46 -3.14
CA TYR A 15 17.21 18.84 -3.53
C TYR A 15 17.02 18.99 -5.04
N ALA A 16 17.88 18.35 -5.86
CA ALA A 16 17.77 18.37 -7.31
C ALA A 16 16.46 17.73 -7.81
N ALA A 17 16.03 16.62 -7.22
CA ALA A 17 14.76 15.97 -7.56
C ALA A 17 13.55 16.85 -7.21
N VAL A 18 13.55 17.51 -6.04
CA VAL A 18 12.51 18.47 -5.65
C VAL A 18 12.47 19.67 -6.60
N LYS A 19 13.63 20.18 -7.05
CA LYS A 19 13.69 21.28 -8.02
C LYS A 19 13.15 20.92 -9.39
N ARG A 20 13.44 19.71 -9.89
CA ARG A 20 12.83 19.18 -11.13
C ARG A 20 11.31 19.09 -11.01
N LEU A 21 10.82 18.63 -9.86
CA LEU A 21 9.39 18.56 -9.57
C LEU A 21 8.71 19.94 -9.55
N GLU A 22 9.37 20.96 -8.97
CA GLU A 22 8.88 22.35 -8.98
C GLU A 22 8.80 22.91 -10.40
N GLY A 23 9.85 22.72 -11.20
CA GLY A 23 9.90 23.19 -12.60
C GLY A 23 8.79 22.59 -13.46
N SER A 24 8.55 21.28 -13.33
CA SER A 24 7.51 20.56 -14.07
C SER A 24 6.10 21.07 -13.74
N ARG A 25 5.84 21.40 -12.46
CA ARG A 25 4.55 21.97 -12.03
C ARG A 25 4.31 23.39 -12.53
N ARG A 26 5.35 24.23 -12.64
CA ARG A 26 5.22 25.59 -13.18
C ARG A 26 4.97 25.61 -14.69
N GLY A 27 5.52 24.64 -15.45
CA GLY A 27 5.27 24.50 -16.88
C GLY A 27 3.83 24.08 -17.22
N SER A 28 3.24 23.18 -16.42
CA SER A 28 1.88 22.67 -16.63
C SER A 28 0.76 23.72 -16.43
N HIS A 29 0.97 24.75 -15.62
CA HIS A 29 0.00 25.84 -15.43
C HIS A 29 0.02 26.90 -16.55
N SER A 30 0.88 26.76 -17.57
CA SER A 30 1.08 27.79 -18.61
C SER A 30 0.67 27.37 -20.03
N SER A 31 -0.09 26.29 -20.24
CA SER A 31 -0.51 25.89 -21.60
C SER A 31 -1.96 25.45 -21.70
N ASP A 32 -2.80 26.39 -22.12
CA ASP A 32 -4.06 26.19 -22.84
C ASP A 32 -3.83 25.62 -24.26
N GLN A 33 -3.01 24.58 -24.41
CA GLN A 33 -2.89 23.84 -25.67
C GLN A 33 -3.05 22.35 -25.45
N LEU A 34 -4.29 21.95 -25.68
CA LEU A 34 -4.80 20.58 -25.75
C LEU A 34 -3.95 19.72 -26.71
N TRP A 35 -3.76 18.47 -26.30
CA TRP A 35 -3.50 17.26 -27.09
C TRP A 35 -2.18 17.17 -27.89
N ALA A 36 -1.08 16.72 -27.24
CA ALA A 36 -0.06 15.89 -27.91
C ALA A 36 1.01 15.24 -27.00
N ASN A 37 1.33 15.76 -25.80
CA ASN A 37 2.54 15.34 -25.05
C ASN A 37 2.27 14.58 -23.73
N PHE A 38 1.33 13.63 -23.70
CA PHE A 38 1.00 12.90 -22.46
C PHE A 38 1.98 11.78 -22.04
N GLY A 39 3.10 11.60 -22.76
CA GLY A 39 4.04 10.48 -22.51
C GLY A 39 5.33 10.82 -21.75
N GLU A 40 5.90 12.01 -21.95
CA GLU A 40 7.21 12.39 -21.40
C GLU A 40 7.08 13.13 -20.06
N ASP A 41 6.15 14.07 -19.95
CA ASP A 41 5.90 14.84 -18.70
C ASP A 41 5.53 13.94 -17.50
N ASN A 42 4.84 12.83 -17.75
CA ASN A 42 4.45 11.90 -16.68
C ASN A 42 5.62 10.98 -16.25
N LYS A 43 6.55 10.68 -17.16
CA LYS A 43 7.75 9.88 -16.84
C LYS A 43 8.72 10.67 -15.99
N ASP A 44 8.98 11.93 -16.34
CA ASP A 44 9.88 12.80 -15.58
C ASP A 44 9.32 13.11 -14.18
N LEU A 45 8.00 13.27 -14.07
CA LEU A 45 7.30 13.40 -12.79
C LEU A 45 7.43 12.14 -11.93
N SER A 46 7.22 10.97 -12.53
CA SER A 46 7.30 9.67 -11.85
C SER A 46 8.73 9.36 -11.40
N GLN A 47 9.73 9.65 -12.24
CA GLN A 47 11.13 9.49 -11.90
C GLN A 47 11.55 10.45 -10.79
N SER A 48 11.12 11.71 -10.82
CA SER A 48 11.41 12.67 -9.76
C SER A 48 10.84 12.23 -8.41
N LYS A 49 9.62 11.67 -8.38
CA LYS A 49 9.03 11.08 -7.17
C LYS A 49 9.84 9.88 -6.68
N ALA A 50 10.25 8.99 -7.57
CA ALA A 50 11.08 7.82 -7.22
C ALA A 50 12.44 8.25 -6.63
N ASP A 51 13.08 9.26 -7.22
CA ASP A 51 14.36 9.82 -6.74
C ASP A 51 14.24 10.47 -5.36
N ILE A 52 13.12 11.17 -5.10
CA ILE A 52 12.79 11.75 -3.79
C ILE A 52 12.68 10.63 -2.75
N LEU A 53 11.85 9.62 -3.02
CA LEU A 53 11.63 8.50 -2.10
C LEU A 53 12.94 7.73 -1.82
N ALA A 54 13.72 7.45 -2.86
CA ALA A 54 15.00 6.75 -2.74
C ALA A 54 16.01 7.55 -1.91
N SER A 55 16.14 8.86 -2.16
CA SER A 55 17.05 9.73 -1.41
C SER A 55 16.61 9.88 0.05
N THR A 56 15.31 10.06 0.32
CA THR A 56 14.79 10.11 1.70
C THR A 56 15.04 8.80 2.45
N ALA A 57 14.83 7.64 1.80
CA ALA A 57 15.11 6.34 2.40
C ALA A 57 16.60 6.16 2.70
N ALA A 58 17.49 6.61 1.81
CA ALA A 58 18.93 6.56 2.03
C ALA A 58 19.39 7.47 3.18
N ILE A 59 18.92 8.71 3.23
CA ILE A 59 19.22 9.64 4.33
C ILE A 59 18.74 9.05 5.66
N ARG A 60 17.51 8.51 5.71
CA ARG A 60 16.99 7.87 6.92
C ARG A 60 17.87 6.72 7.37
N ARG A 61 18.31 5.86 6.45
CA ARG A 61 19.17 4.72 6.76
C ARG A 61 20.53 5.14 7.34
N LEU A 62 21.11 6.23 6.83
CA LEU A 62 22.40 6.76 7.30
C LEU A 62 22.28 7.45 8.66
N ALA A 63 21.13 8.08 8.95
CA ALA A 63 20.92 8.87 10.16
C ALA A 63 20.28 8.08 11.31
N ALA A 64 19.48 7.05 11.01
CA ALA A 64 18.73 6.31 12.02
C ALA A 64 19.61 5.32 12.78
N GLY A 65 19.44 5.30 14.11
CA GLY A 65 20.00 4.29 14.99
C GLY A 65 18.95 3.25 15.42
N PRO A 66 19.28 2.44 16.44
CA PRO A 66 18.38 1.40 16.95
C PRO A 66 17.09 1.97 17.57
N THR A 67 17.14 3.16 18.17
CA THR A 67 15.97 3.81 18.77
C THR A 67 14.94 4.19 17.70
N GLU A 68 15.39 4.83 16.63
CA GLU A 68 14.54 5.25 15.51
C GLU A 68 13.93 4.04 14.81
N LEU A 69 14.69 2.94 14.67
CA LEU A 69 14.19 1.70 14.11
C LEU A 69 13.01 1.13 14.92
N LEU A 70 13.13 1.05 16.25
CA LEU A 70 12.06 0.54 17.10
C LEU A 70 10.84 1.47 17.14
N GLN A 71 11.07 2.79 17.15
CA GLN A 71 10.00 3.78 17.06
C GLN A 71 9.25 3.66 15.72
N ASP A 72 9.96 3.42 14.62
CA ASP A 72 9.34 3.20 13.30
C ASP A 72 8.49 1.94 13.27
N LEU A 73 9.00 0.84 13.83
CA LEU A 73 8.26 -0.40 13.91
C LEU A 73 6.97 -0.24 14.74
N ALA A 74 7.05 0.45 15.89
CA ALA A 74 5.88 0.75 16.72
C ALA A 74 4.87 1.60 15.94
N ARG A 75 5.32 2.70 15.32
CA ARG A 75 4.48 3.59 14.51
C ARG A 75 3.77 2.86 13.36
N HIS A 76 4.48 2.02 12.61
CA HIS A 76 3.86 1.25 11.51
C HIS A 76 2.86 0.20 12.02
N THR A 77 3.13 -0.39 13.17
CA THR A 77 2.19 -1.34 13.82
C THR A 77 0.91 -0.62 14.24
N GLU A 78 1.03 0.54 14.87
CA GLU A 78 -0.10 1.38 15.26
C GLU A 78 -0.91 1.87 14.05
N LEU A 79 -0.23 2.31 12.99
CA LEU A 79 -0.86 2.74 11.74
C LEU A 79 -1.66 1.59 11.10
N LEU A 80 -1.08 0.39 11.02
CA LEU A 80 -1.76 -0.79 10.47
C LEU A 80 -2.99 -1.17 11.30
N ALA A 81 -2.87 -1.13 12.63
CA ALA A 81 -3.99 -1.39 13.53
C ALA A 81 -5.13 -0.37 13.36
N CYS A 82 -4.79 0.92 13.22
CA CYS A 82 -5.77 1.97 12.98
C CYS A 82 -6.43 1.86 11.61
N LEU A 83 -5.69 1.54 10.54
CA LEU A 83 -6.28 1.30 9.22
C LEU A 83 -7.28 0.14 9.26
N LYS A 84 -6.93 -0.97 9.93
CA LYS A 84 -7.87 -2.07 10.14
C LYS A 84 -9.10 -1.62 10.92
N TRP A 85 -8.92 -0.88 12.01
CA TRP A 85 -10.05 -0.38 12.82
C TRP A 85 -10.99 0.51 11.99
N LEU A 86 -10.44 1.44 11.21
CA LEU A 86 -11.22 2.30 10.30
C LEU A 86 -11.98 1.47 9.26
N ALA A 87 -11.39 0.37 8.77
CA ALA A 87 -12.03 -0.54 7.84
C ALA A 87 -13.22 -1.29 8.43
N GLU A 88 -13.04 -1.88 9.61
CA GLU A 88 -14.08 -2.68 10.29
C GLU A 88 -15.33 -1.85 10.58
N PHE A 89 -15.17 -0.56 10.91
CA PHE A 89 -16.28 0.36 11.17
C PHE A 89 -16.67 1.23 9.99
N GLN A 90 -16.09 0.99 8.80
CA GLN A 90 -16.36 1.74 7.56
C GLN A 90 -16.25 3.26 7.70
N ILE A 91 -15.38 3.73 8.60
CA ILE A 91 -15.30 5.15 9.00
C ILE A 91 -14.99 6.05 7.80
N LEU A 92 -14.10 5.60 6.91
CA LEU A 92 -13.68 6.39 5.75
C LEU A 92 -14.85 6.66 4.80
N ALA A 93 -15.74 5.68 4.58
CA ALA A 93 -16.91 5.87 3.72
C ALA A 93 -17.93 6.87 4.30
N CYS A 94 -17.88 7.14 5.60
CA CYS A 94 -18.76 8.06 6.31
C CYS A 94 -18.18 9.48 6.42
N ILE A 95 -16.95 9.73 5.99
CA ILE A 95 -16.37 11.07 5.92
C ILE A 95 -16.65 11.64 4.52
N PRO A 96 -17.36 12.78 4.40
CA PRO A 96 -17.60 13.40 3.09
C PRO A 96 -16.28 13.79 2.39
N VAL A 97 -16.25 13.65 1.06
CA VAL A 97 -15.12 14.10 0.24
C VAL A 97 -15.08 15.63 0.22
N ASP A 98 -13.89 16.20 0.37
CA ASP A 98 -13.60 17.65 0.36
C ASP A 98 -14.34 18.50 1.41
N VAL A 99 -14.98 17.86 2.40
CA VAL A 99 -15.72 18.54 3.46
C VAL A 99 -15.36 17.95 4.82
N THR A 100 -15.38 18.78 5.85
CA THR A 100 -15.13 18.37 7.24
C THR A 100 -16.43 17.92 7.91
N ILE A 101 -16.38 16.85 8.70
CA ILE A 101 -17.47 16.36 9.56
C ILE A 101 -17.08 16.43 11.04
N SER A 102 -18.06 16.64 11.92
CA SER A 102 -17.90 16.54 13.37
C SER A 102 -17.54 15.10 13.77
N VAL A 103 -16.55 14.95 14.64
CA VAL A 103 -16.16 13.64 15.20
C VAL A 103 -17.28 13.03 16.01
N LYS A 104 -18.10 13.86 16.68
CA LYS A 104 -19.27 13.39 17.41
C LYS A 104 -20.32 12.82 16.45
N ASP A 105 -20.67 13.57 15.41
CA ASP A 105 -21.71 13.15 14.47
C ASP A 105 -21.26 11.89 13.70
N LEU A 106 -19.97 11.81 13.36
CA LEU A 106 -19.37 10.63 12.75
C LEU A 106 -19.41 9.42 13.70
N ALA A 107 -19.08 9.61 14.98
CA ALA A 107 -19.15 8.56 16.00
C ALA A 107 -20.58 8.02 16.18
N ASP A 108 -21.57 8.93 16.24
CA ASP A 108 -22.98 8.60 16.36
C ASP A 108 -23.48 7.87 15.10
N LEU A 109 -23.06 8.30 13.91
CA LEU A 109 -23.42 7.71 12.62
C LEU A 109 -22.93 6.26 12.47
N VAL A 110 -21.68 6.00 12.85
CA VAL A 110 -21.05 4.67 12.69
C VAL A 110 -21.20 3.77 13.93
N GLY A 111 -21.73 4.30 15.03
CA GLY A 111 -22.01 3.55 16.25
C GLY A 111 -20.78 3.17 17.07
N VAL A 112 -19.76 4.03 17.13
CA VAL A 112 -18.51 3.79 17.89
C VAL A 112 -18.32 4.82 19.02
N PRO A 113 -17.58 4.51 20.10
CA PRO A 113 -17.31 5.50 21.14
C PRO A 113 -16.47 6.67 20.60
N GLN A 114 -16.96 7.90 20.81
CA GLN A 114 -16.32 9.13 20.33
C GLN A 114 -14.85 9.24 20.78
N ASP A 115 -14.53 8.85 22.02
CA ASP A 115 -13.15 8.89 22.53
C ASP A 115 -12.21 7.96 21.79
N GLN A 116 -12.69 6.78 21.38
CA GLN A 116 -11.90 5.82 20.60
C GLN A 116 -11.67 6.35 19.20
N LEU A 117 -12.74 6.83 18.54
CA LEU A 117 -12.64 7.44 17.21
C LEU A 117 -11.69 8.63 17.22
N SER A 118 -11.79 9.51 18.21
CA SER A 118 -10.93 10.67 18.37
C SER A 118 -9.45 10.30 18.51
N ARG A 119 -9.13 9.21 19.23
CA ARG A 119 -7.75 8.71 19.36
C ARG A 119 -7.21 8.17 18.04
N VAL A 120 -8.03 7.41 17.31
CA VAL A 120 -7.66 6.87 15.99
C VAL A 120 -7.45 8.01 15.00
N ILE A 121 -8.38 8.97 14.90
CA ILE A 121 -8.26 10.14 14.02
C ILE A 121 -6.97 10.92 14.30
N ARG A 122 -6.70 11.23 15.58
CA ARG A 122 -5.47 11.94 15.96
C ARG A 122 -4.22 11.22 15.51
N LEU A 123 -4.14 9.91 15.75
CA LEU A 123 -2.99 9.11 15.33
C LEU A 123 -2.86 9.11 13.80
N MET A 124 -3.95 8.86 13.06
CA MET A 124 -3.93 8.87 11.60
C MET A 124 -3.56 10.25 11.02
N ALA A 125 -3.90 11.33 11.71
CA ALA A 125 -3.51 12.67 11.33
C ALA A 125 -2.00 12.93 11.50
N THR A 126 -1.31 12.30 12.47
CA THR A 126 0.16 12.44 12.60
C THR A 126 0.91 11.78 11.44
N PHE A 127 0.31 10.77 10.81
CA PHE A 127 0.81 10.16 9.56
C PHE A 127 0.37 10.91 8.30
N GLY A 128 -0.40 11.99 8.43
CA GLY A 128 -0.95 12.73 7.30
C GLY A 128 -2.00 11.94 6.50
N PHE A 129 -2.58 10.88 7.09
CA PHE A 129 -3.59 10.08 6.42
C PHE A 129 -4.97 10.75 6.49
N LEU A 130 -5.41 11.18 7.67
CA LEU A 130 -6.60 12.01 7.85
C LEU A 130 -6.22 13.46 8.14
N HIS A 131 -7.11 14.39 7.84
CA HIS A 131 -6.93 15.78 8.22
C HIS A 131 -7.82 16.09 9.42
N GLN A 132 -7.23 16.67 10.46
CA GLN A 132 -7.94 17.11 11.66
C GLN A 132 -7.74 18.63 11.81
N PRO A 133 -8.64 19.46 11.25
CA PRO A 133 -8.54 20.92 11.34
C PRO A 133 -8.59 21.43 12.79
N ASP A 134 -9.42 20.79 13.62
CA ASP A 134 -9.57 21.07 15.04
C ASP A 134 -9.87 19.78 15.82
N ALA A 135 -9.87 19.86 17.15
CA ALA A 135 -10.02 18.69 18.02
C ALA A 135 -11.34 17.92 17.84
N ASN A 136 -12.37 18.55 17.27
CA ASN A 136 -13.73 18.04 17.18
C ASN A 136 -14.16 17.71 15.74
N SER A 137 -13.28 17.88 14.75
CA SER A 137 -13.63 17.74 13.33
C SER A 137 -12.60 16.90 12.56
N VAL A 138 -13.04 16.27 11.47
CA VAL A 138 -12.18 15.42 10.62
C VAL A 138 -12.58 15.55 9.16
N ALA A 139 -11.60 15.49 8.27
CA ALA A 139 -11.76 15.49 6.83
C ALA A 139 -10.78 14.50 6.18
N HIS A 140 -11.07 14.13 4.93
CA HIS A 140 -10.12 13.41 4.11
C HIS A 140 -8.88 14.25 3.77
N THR A 141 -7.76 13.56 3.54
CA THR A 141 -6.63 14.09 2.79
C THR A 141 -6.66 13.48 1.38
N PRO A 142 -5.87 13.99 0.42
CA PRO A 142 -5.70 13.31 -0.87
C PRO A 142 -5.24 11.85 -0.75
N LEU A 143 -4.58 11.46 0.35
CA LEU A 143 -4.18 10.08 0.60
C LEU A 143 -5.36 9.23 1.07
N SER A 144 -6.08 9.64 2.12
CA SER A 144 -7.21 8.84 2.61
C SER A 144 -8.40 8.81 1.65
N ALA A 145 -8.55 9.82 0.78
CA ALA A 145 -9.57 9.79 -0.27
C ALA A 145 -9.35 8.65 -1.29
N GLN A 146 -8.10 8.26 -1.55
CA GLN A 146 -7.80 7.10 -2.41
C GLN A 146 -8.28 5.77 -1.80
N PHE A 147 -8.38 5.71 -0.47
CA PHE A 147 -8.85 4.53 0.26
C PHE A 147 -10.39 4.40 0.28
N LEU A 148 -11.11 5.30 -0.40
CA LEU A 148 -12.53 5.10 -0.72
C LEU A 148 -12.71 4.02 -1.79
N ASP A 149 -11.68 3.78 -2.62
CA ASP A 149 -11.55 2.50 -3.30
C ASP A 149 -11.17 1.43 -2.27
N ASN A 150 -12.07 0.47 -2.08
CA ASN A 150 -11.93 -0.56 -1.07
C ASN A 150 -10.71 -1.46 -1.29
N SER A 151 -10.09 -1.49 -2.47
CA SER A 151 -8.91 -2.33 -2.73
C SER A 151 -7.73 -1.99 -1.80
N TRP A 152 -7.42 -0.70 -1.61
CA TRP A 152 -6.34 -0.28 -0.69
C TRP A 152 -6.60 -0.70 0.75
N LEU A 153 -7.86 -0.61 1.16
CA LEU A 153 -8.29 -0.99 2.50
C LEU A 153 -8.28 -2.51 2.67
N ASP A 154 -8.72 -3.26 1.66
CA ASP A 154 -8.66 -4.71 1.61
C ASP A 154 -7.21 -5.22 1.70
N ALA A 155 -6.26 -4.54 1.04
CA ALA A 155 -4.83 -4.82 1.17
C ALA A 155 -4.32 -4.58 2.60
N ALA A 156 -4.72 -3.46 3.23
CA ALA A 156 -4.36 -3.16 4.61
C ALA A 156 -4.94 -4.18 5.61
N VAL A 157 -6.21 -4.57 5.42
CA VAL A 157 -6.86 -5.59 6.25
C VAL A 157 -6.21 -6.96 6.02
N PHE A 158 -5.83 -7.33 4.80
CA PHE A 158 -5.05 -8.55 4.56
C PHE A 158 -3.75 -8.56 5.37
N MET A 159 -3.03 -7.43 5.37
CA MET A 159 -1.77 -7.31 6.10
C MET A 159 -1.99 -7.48 7.61
N ALA A 160 -3.03 -6.86 8.16
CA ALA A 160 -3.34 -6.92 9.59
C ALA A 160 -3.88 -8.29 10.04
N ASP A 161 -4.79 -8.88 9.27
CA ASP A 161 -5.48 -10.12 9.65
C ASP A 161 -4.69 -11.38 9.32
N HIS A 162 -3.90 -11.36 8.25
CA HIS A 162 -3.27 -12.57 7.71
C HIS A 162 -1.74 -12.48 7.68
N LEU A 163 -1.19 -11.44 7.06
CA LEU A 163 0.26 -11.36 6.84
C LEU A 163 1.03 -11.22 8.15
N ALA A 164 0.70 -10.23 8.99
CA ALA A 164 1.44 -9.95 10.21
C ALA A 164 1.37 -11.12 11.22
N PRO A 165 0.19 -11.70 11.54
CA PRO A 165 0.12 -12.88 12.42
C PRO A 165 0.91 -14.08 11.86
N THR A 166 0.88 -14.30 10.54
CA THR A 166 1.65 -15.36 9.88
C THR A 166 3.15 -15.13 10.00
N ALA A 167 3.62 -13.90 9.70
CA ALA A 167 5.03 -13.55 9.74
C ALA A 167 5.62 -13.74 11.15
N LEU A 168 4.85 -13.39 12.18
CA LEU A 168 5.27 -13.56 13.58
C LEU A 168 5.39 -15.03 14.03
N GLN A 169 4.82 -15.98 13.26
CA GLN A 169 4.94 -17.42 13.51
C GLN A 169 6.10 -18.08 12.76
N MET A 170 6.89 -17.35 11.95
CA MET A 170 7.97 -17.93 11.14
C MET A 170 9.05 -18.62 11.98
N SER A 171 9.40 -18.07 13.14
CA SER A 171 10.37 -18.67 14.05
C SER A 171 9.87 -20.01 14.60
N LEU A 172 8.61 -20.08 15.04
CA LEU A 172 7.99 -21.31 15.54
C LEU A 172 7.82 -22.34 14.42
N ALA A 173 7.43 -21.91 13.21
CA ALA A 173 7.34 -22.78 12.05
C ALA A 173 8.69 -23.43 11.72
N THR A 174 9.77 -22.65 11.79
CA THR A 174 11.14 -23.15 11.56
C THR A 174 11.53 -24.19 12.60
N GLN A 175 11.23 -23.93 13.88
CA GLN A 175 11.52 -24.87 14.97
C GLN A 175 10.72 -26.18 14.84
N ARG A 176 9.46 -26.10 14.41
CA ARG A 176 8.55 -27.24 14.37
C ARG A 176 8.68 -28.08 13.10
N PHE A 177 8.87 -27.43 11.95
CA PHE A 177 8.79 -28.06 10.63
C PHE A 177 10.11 -28.02 9.85
N GLY A 178 11.12 -27.26 10.31
CA GLY A 178 12.40 -27.14 9.62
C GLY A 178 12.23 -26.65 8.17
N ALA A 179 12.80 -27.40 7.23
CA ALA A 179 12.75 -27.11 5.79
C ALA A 179 11.58 -27.82 5.06
N SER A 180 10.48 -28.15 5.77
CA SER A 180 9.33 -28.85 5.20
C SER A 180 8.79 -28.16 3.96
N GLN A 181 8.43 -28.96 2.96
CA GLN A 181 7.75 -28.52 1.73
C GLN A 181 6.25 -28.86 1.75
N ASN A 182 5.75 -29.41 2.87
CA ASN A 182 4.35 -29.75 3.01
C ASN A 182 3.51 -28.45 3.14
N PRO A 183 2.54 -28.19 2.24
CA PRO A 183 1.72 -26.97 2.30
C PRO A 183 0.88 -26.81 3.58
N GLY A 184 0.71 -27.88 4.37
CA GLY A 184 0.05 -27.85 5.69
C GLY A 184 0.99 -27.60 6.88
N GLU A 185 2.29 -27.44 6.64
CA GLU A 185 3.33 -27.28 7.66
C GLU A 185 4.02 -25.91 7.51
N SER A 186 3.25 -24.84 7.67
CA SER A 186 3.74 -23.46 7.51
C SER A 186 3.42 -22.56 8.69
N ALA A 187 4.00 -21.36 8.71
CA ALA A 187 3.68 -20.32 9.69
C ALA A 187 2.20 -19.91 9.64
N PHE A 188 1.56 -19.98 8.47
CA PHE A 188 0.13 -19.71 8.30
C PHE A 188 -0.70 -20.76 9.07
N ASN A 189 -0.33 -22.03 8.96
CA ASN A 189 -1.01 -23.12 9.67
C ASN A 189 -0.96 -22.95 11.19
N LEU A 190 0.18 -22.45 11.70
CA LEU A 190 0.35 -22.14 13.12
C LEU A 190 -0.47 -20.92 13.54
N ALA A 191 -0.42 -19.83 12.77
CA ALA A 191 -1.12 -18.58 13.09
C ALA A 191 -2.64 -18.75 13.18
N PHE A 192 -3.22 -19.59 12.30
CA PHE A 192 -4.68 -19.79 12.21
C PHE A 192 -5.14 -21.16 12.73
N ASN A 193 -4.26 -21.91 13.39
CA ASN A 193 -4.52 -23.24 13.94
C ASN A 193 -5.28 -24.14 12.93
N THR A 194 -4.74 -24.24 11.71
CA THR A 194 -5.40 -24.91 10.59
C THR A 194 -4.45 -25.90 9.92
N THR A 195 -4.99 -27.00 9.41
CA THR A 195 -4.24 -27.96 8.56
C THR A 195 -4.36 -27.65 7.08
N ARG A 196 -5.24 -26.72 6.68
CA ARG A 196 -5.42 -26.31 5.28
C ARG A 196 -4.28 -25.41 4.84
N SER A 197 -3.80 -25.60 3.62
CA SER A 197 -2.83 -24.67 3.03
C SER A 197 -3.43 -23.28 2.87
N PHE A 198 -2.57 -22.25 2.76
CA PHE A 198 -3.00 -20.90 2.42
C PHE A 198 -3.76 -20.85 1.08
N SER A 199 -3.25 -21.53 0.05
CA SER A 199 -3.90 -21.62 -1.26
C SER A 199 -5.33 -22.19 -1.18
N THR A 200 -5.51 -23.25 -0.39
CA THR A 200 -6.84 -23.83 -0.14
C THR A 200 -7.75 -22.85 0.60
N SER A 201 -7.20 -22.09 1.55
CA SER A 201 -7.96 -21.09 2.32
C SER A 201 -8.43 -19.92 1.42
N VAL A 202 -7.56 -19.45 0.52
CA VAL A 202 -7.89 -18.42 -0.50
C VAL A 202 -8.98 -18.90 -1.46
N LEU A 203 -8.94 -20.17 -1.89
CA LEU A 203 -9.98 -20.73 -2.75
C LEU A 203 -11.33 -20.86 -2.04
N ASN A 204 -11.35 -21.07 -0.72
CA ASN A 204 -12.59 -21.29 0.02
C ASN A 204 -13.21 -20.01 0.63
N SER A 205 -12.57 -18.85 0.52
CA SER A 205 -13.07 -17.60 1.09
C SER A 205 -12.99 -16.46 0.09
N HIS A 206 -14.16 -15.97 -0.35
CA HIS A 206 -14.25 -14.81 -1.24
C HIS A 206 -13.62 -13.55 -0.63
N LYS A 207 -13.85 -13.30 0.67
CA LYS A 207 -13.26 -12.18 1.40
C LYS A 207 -11.73 -12.26 1.37
N LEU A 208 -11.16 -13.41 1.76
CA LEU A 208 -9.71 -13.61 1.77
C LEU A 208 -9.12 -13.48 0.37
N ARG A 209 -9.79 -14.01 -0.65
CA ARG A 209 -9.33 -13.92 -2.05
C ARG A 209 -9.27 -12.48 -2.54
N ARG A 210 -10.31 -11.69 -2.26
CA ARG A 210 -10.36 -10.26 -2.61
C ARG A 210 -9.24 -9.48 -1.93
N GLN A 211 -9.09 -9.68 -0.62
CA GLN A 211 -8.05 -9.06 0.21
C GLN A 211 -6.64 -9.43 -0.22
N TRP A 212 -6.42 -10.71 -0.51
CA TRP A 212 -5.16 -11.21 -1.05
C TRP A 212 -4.82 -10.59 -2.41
N SER A 213 -5.79 -10.54 -3.34
CA SER A 213 -5.60 -9.90 -4.64
C SER A 213 -5.19 -8.45 -4.49
N ALA A 214 -5.91 -7.70 -3.65
CA ALA A 214 -5.62 -6.30 -3.43
C ALA A 214 -4.23 -6.08 -2.81
N TYR A 215 -3.81 -6.95 -1.87
CA TYR A 215 -2.44 -6.93 -1.36
C TYR A 215 -1.41 -7.18 -2.46
N LEU A 216 -1.66 -8.13 -3.37
CA LEU A 216 -0.76 -8.40 -4.49
C LEU A 216 -0.64 -7.20 -5.44
N ASP A 217 -1.74 -6.48 -5.67
CA ASP A 217 -1.77 -5.30 -6.54
C ASP A 217 -1.06 -4.09 -5.97
N HIS A 218 -1.18 -3.90 -4.65
CA HIS A 218 -0.86 -2.63 -4.03
C HIS A 218 0.39 -2.66 -3.14
N ALA A 219 0.74 -3.83 -2.57
CA ALA A 219 1.69 -3.89 -1.46
C ALA A 219 2.74 -5.01 -1.57
N ALA A 220 2.48 -6.08 -2.33
CA ALA A 220 3.41 -7.21 -2.44
C ALA A 220 4.72 -6.87 -3.19
N GLY A 221 4.80 -5.69 -3.82
CA GLY A 221 5.95 -5.29 -4.64
C GLY A 221 6.12 -6.16 -5.89
N LEU A 222 5.04 -6.78 -6.36
CA LEU A 222 5.02 -7.48 -7.65
C LEU A 222 5.07 -6.45 -8.79
N TYR A 223 5.52 -6.91 -9.96
CA TYR A 223 5.65 -6.10 -11.16
C TYR A 223 4.38 -5.30 -11.46
N ARG A 224 4.53 -4.00 -11.76
CA ARG A 224 3.40 -3.21 -12.24
C ARG A 224 2.97 -3.76 -13.59
N GLU A 225 1.71 -3.57 -13.96
CA GLU A 225 1.22 -3.95 -15.31
C GLU A 225 2.10 -3.37 -16.41
N GLU A 226 2.62 -2.16 -16.21
CA GLU A 226 3.58 -1.49 -17.10
C GLU A 226 4.88 -2.29 -17.28
N ASP A 227 5.43 -2.86 -16.20
CA ASP A 227 6.67 -3.65 -16.24
C ASP A 227 6.43 -4.98 -16.97
N ILE A 228 5.27 -5.60 -16.74
CA ILE A 228 4.85 -6.83 -17.43
C ILE A 228 4.66 -6.52 -18.92
N PHE A 229 3.93 -5.45 -19.25
CA PHE A 229 3.73 -5.04 -20.63
C PHE A 229 5.05 -4.70 -21.33
N GLN A 230 5.97 -4.01 -20.64
CA GLN A 230 7.28 -3.72 -21.17
C GLN A 230 8.08 -5.01 -21.42
N ALA A 231 8.07 -5.96 -20.50
CA ALA A 231 8.73 -7.25 -20.67
C ALA A 231 8.12 -8.05 -21.85
N LEU A 232 6.79 -8.07 -21.95
CA LEU A 232 6.08 -8.71 -23.06
C LEU A 232 6.36 -8.00 -24.39
N SER A 233 6.43 -6.67 -24.42
CA SER A 233 6.70 -5.90 -25.65
C SER A 233 8.11 -6.14 -26.21
N GLN A 234 9.05 -6.57 -25.38
CA GLN A 234 10.41 -6.95 -25.80
C GLN A 234 10.48 -8.35 -26.42
N LEU A 235 9.45 -9.18 -26.26
CA LEU A 235 9.40 -10.48 -26.91
C LEU A 235 9.14 -10.30 -28.41
N ASN A 236 9.89 -11.03 -29.22
CA ASN A 236 9.67 -11.03 -30.66
C ASN A 236 8.52 -11.96 -31.03
N TRP A 237 7.29 -11.51 -30.77
CA TRP A 237 6.04 -12.25 -31.02
C TRP A 237 5.94 -12.78 -32.45
N THR A 238 6.48 -12.03 -33.43
CA THR A 238 6.45 -12.43 -34.85
C THR A 238 7.30 -13.67 -35.16
N LYS A 239 8.35 -13.94 -34.36
CA LYS A 239 9.18 -15.15 -34.50
C LYS A 239 8.58 -16.38 -33.82
N LEU A 240 7.59 -16.22 -32.95
CA LEU A 240 6.95 -17.33 -32.26
C LEU A 240 6.08 -18.17 -33.20
N GLY A 241 5.62 -17.62 -34.33
CA GLY A 241 4.78 -18.35 -35.28
C GLY A 241 3.41 -18.71 -34.67
N ASN A 242 2.85 -19.87 -35.04
CA ASN A 242 1.59 -20.35 -34.49
C ASN A 242 1.83 -21.20 -33.24
N VAL A 243 1.92 -20.56 -32.08
CA VAL A 243 2.14 -21.22 -30.78
C VAL A 243 1.05 -20.85 -29.77
N CYS A 244 0.76 -21.78 -28.87
CA CYS A 244 -0.11 -21.53 -27.73
C CYS A 244 0.72 -20.99 -26.56
N VAL A 245 0.39 -19.78 -26.10
CA VAL A 245 0.96 -19.19 -24.89
C VAL A 245 -0.02 -19.42 -23.75
N VAL A 246 0.44 -20.11 -22.70
CA VAL A 246 -0.35 -20.37 -21.50
C VAL A 246 0.22 -19.54 -20.37
N GLU A 247 -0.61 -18.65 -19.83
CA GLU A 247 -0.28 -17.92 -18.61
C GLU A 247 -0.49 -18.84 -17.40
N VAL A 248 0.58 -19.11 -16.66
CA VAL A 248 0.54 -19.95 -15.46
C VAL A 248 0.46 -19.06 -14.23
N GLY A 249 -0.52 -19.31 -13.36
CA GLY A 249 -0.75 -18.47 -12.18
C GLY A 249 -1.60 -17.23 -12.46
N CYS A 250 -2.27 -17.17 -13.62
CA CYS A 250 -3.24 -16.14 -13.95
C CYS A 250 -4.28 -16.02 -12.83
N ARG A 251 -4.55 -14.78 -12.40
CA ARG A 251 -5.67 -14.54 -11.50
C ARG A 251 -6.96 -14.95 -12.19
N PRO A 252 -7.94 -15.56 -11.49
CA PRO A 252 -9.26 -15.68 -12.06
C PRO A 252 -9.76 -14.26 -12.38
N PRO A 253 -10.33 -14.01 -13.57
CA PRO A 253 -10.96 -12.72 -13.83
C PRO A 253 -11.98 -12.47 -12.72
N PHE A 254 -12.04 -11.22 -12.22
CA PHE A 254 -13.18 -10.75 -11.43
C PHE A 254 -14.46 -11.24 -12.11
N PRO A 255 -15.50 -11.67 -11.37
CA PRO A 255 -16.67 -12.24 -12.00
C PRO A 255 -17.24 -11.21 -12.97
N LEU A 256 -17.12 -11.49 -14.27
CA LEU A 256 -18.00 -10.92 -15.27
C LEU A 256 -19.40 -11.22 -14.75
N PHE A 257 -20.17 -10.17 -14.59
CA PHE A 257 -21.58 -10.15 -14.21
C PHE A 257 -22.25 -11.51 -14.45
N GLU A 258 -22.82 -12.08 -13.39
CA GLU A 258 -23.85 -13.11 -13.54
C GLU A 258 -24.94 -12.51 -14.43
N GLU A 259 -24.94 -12.89 -15.71
CA GLU A 259 -26.13 -12.78 -16.54
C GLU A 259 -27.14 -13.82 -16.01
N ASN A 260 -28.34 -13.32 -15.75
CA ASN A 260 -29.54 -14.02 -15.27
C ASN A 260 -29.73 -15.46 -15.76
#